data_AF-M7U5J3-F1
#
_entry.id   AF-M7U5J3-F1
#
_cell.length_a   1.000
_cell.length_b   1.000
_cell.length_c   1.000
_cell.angle_alpha   90.00
_cell.angle_beta   90.00
_cell.angle_gamma   90.00
#
_symmetry.space_group_name_H-M   'P 1'
#
loop_
_entity.id
_entity.type
_entity.pdbx_description
1 polymer ?
#
loop_
_entity_poly.entity_id
_entity_poly.type
_entity_poly.pdbx_seq_one_letter_code
_entity_poly.pdbx_strand_id
1 'polypeptide(L)'
;MANNKSSKPERTTIGGSLNIPRMISGLWQLAGGHDQNVDVEAAAKAMEPLIEAGLDCFDMADHYGDAELVMGQHNSSSTKEMIAFTKWCPPENGVTSFENAEKAVDLALKRMKQEKIELMQYHAWDYTDDSYIRNLEHLRTLQKQGKIGMIGMTNTDAAHLELLINTGFKIATNQVSCSVIDRRHVRGRLASVCTEHDVGILAYGTLLGGYLSEKWLGVDEPKDETELNWSLRKYLRFIKAAGGWSSYQVVLQALSTVAKKHGVGISAVATRHVLDLPAVSAVIVGSRLSSTSDKYTASNLEAFSFALDAEDMALIAKAQEGLSDIPGDCGDEYRRPPYLTAKGDLSDHLGEQDQDVKIAKAIASGARIEYSSGSYWEPIASYCRAVRTGNTIRVSGTTANSPVSSIPAIGGKSARSQTVAILDIVARAIKALGGDLSDVVQTRIFLQNEEDVEVVSLAHGWAFKCVGIRPSNTLVVSGVIGDEFLAEIEVEAELGYREVVRI
;
A
#
# COMPACT_ATOMS: atom_id res chain seq x y z
N MET A 1 12.63 -6.91 42.66
CA MET A 1 13.29 -5.65 42.27
C MET A 1 12.42 -5.04 41.18
N ALA A 2 11.84 -3.86 41.42
CA ALA A 2 10.94 -3.23 40.48
C ALA A 2 11.73 -2.81 39.23
N ASN A 3 11.50 -3.49 38.11
CA ASN A 3 12.08 -3.13 36.83
C ASN A 3 11.64 -1.69 36.50
N ASN A 4 12.62 -0.83 36.27
CA ASN A 4 12.44 0.53 35.79
C ASN A 4 11.94 0.44 34.33
N LYS A 5 10.64 0.15 34.16
CA LYS A 5 9.97 0.06 32.86
C LYS A 5 10.10 1.43 32.18
N SER A 6 10.76 1.49 31.02
CA SER A 6 10.90 2.72 30.24
C SER A 6 9.52 3.34 30.05
N SER A 7 9.34 4.58 30.51
CA SER A 7 8.09 5.34 30.35
C SER A 7 7.97 6.00 28.97
N LYS A 8 8.83 5.62 28.02
CA LYS A 8 8.94 6.21 26.68
C LYS A 8 9.03 5.12 25.61
N PRO A 9 8.52 5.39 24.39
CA PRO A 9 8.65 4.45 23.29
C PRO A 9 10.10 4.29 22.85
N GLU A 10 10.44 3.10 22.37
CA GLU A 10 11.65 2.88 21.58
C GLU A 10 11.66 3.83 20.38
N ARG A 11 12.85 4.20 19.87
CA ARG A 11 13.01 5.03 18.68
C ARG A 11 13.78 4.29 17.60
N THR A 12 13.57 4.67 16.35
CA THR A 12 14.27 4.15 15.17
C THR A 12 14.59 5.29 14.21
N THR A 13 15.52 5.07 13.29
CA THR A 13 15.82 6.02 12.22
C THR A 13 15.22 5.51 10.92
N ILE A 14 14.52 6.38 10.17
CA ILE A 14 14.02 6.12 8.82
C ILE A 14 14.75 7.01 7.80
N GLY A 15 14.88 6.54 6.57
CA GLY A 15 15.56 7.27 5.49
C GLY A 15 16.99 7.72 5.85
N GLY A 16 17.67 6.93 6.68
CA GLY A 16 19.04 7.18 7.15
C GLY A 16 19.26 8.42 8.02
N SER A 17 18.23 9.22 8.34
CA SER A 17 18.42 10.53 8.98
C SER A 17 17.35 10.97 9.97
N LEU A 18 16.08 10.57 9.81
CA LEU A 18 15.00 11.01 10.69
C LEU A 18 14.76 10.03 11.83
N ASN A 19 14.98 10.46 13.07
CA ASN A 19 14.74 9.64 14.26
C ASN A 19 13.31 9.79 14.79
N ILE A 20 12.52 8.72 14.73
CA ILE A 20 11.10 8.70 15.09
C ILE A 20 10.83 7.71 16.24
N PRO A 21 9.77 7.89 17.05
CA PRO A 21 9.29 6.84 17.93
C PRO A 21 8.79 5.65 17.11
N ARG A 22 9.00 4.44 17.62
CA ARG A 22 8.50 3.21 17.00
C ARG A 22 6.98 3.06 17.14
N MET A 23 6.30 4.01 17.78
CA MET A 23 4.85 4.15 17.72
C MET A 23 4.48 5.57 17.27
N ILE A 24 3.73 5.65 16.18
CA ILE A 24 3.25 6.88 15.57
C ILE A 24 1.76 7.04 15.90
N SER A 25 1.37 8.25 16.28
CA SER A 25 -0.02 8.62 16.55
C SER A 25 -0.76 8.86 15.25
N GLY A 26 -1.63 7.93 14.85
CA GLY A 26 -2.47 8.07 13.65
C GLY A 26 -3.69 8.95 13.90
N LEU A 27 -3.94 9.91 13.01
CA LEU A 27 -5.01 10.90 13.14
C LEU A 27 -6.25 10.63 12.26
N TRP A 28 -6.39 9.42 11.70
CA TRP A 28 -7.52 9.08 10.81
C TRP A 28 -8.90 9.21 11.46
N GLN A 29 -8.97 9.22 12.80
CA GLN A 29 -10.23 9.43 13.52
C GLN A 29 -10.80 10.85 13.31
N LEU A 30 -9.97 11.79 12.84
CA LEU A 30 -10.38 13.15 12.46
C LEU A 30 -10.91 13.25 11.02
N ALA A 31 -10.91 12.16 10.23
CA ALA A 31 -11.34 12.14 8.82
C ALA A 31 -12.86 12.31 8.60
N GLY A 32 -13.63 12.63 9.64
CA GLY A 32 -15.09 12.66 9.60
C GLY A 32 -15.71 11.25 9.70
N GLY A 33 -16.91 11.16 10.27
CA GLY A 33 -17.61 9.89 10.57
C GLY A 33 -17.43 9.39 12.01
N HIS A 34 -16.54 10.01 12.79
CA HIS A 34 -16.45 9.83 14.24
C HIS A 34 -16.90 11.07 15.03
N ASP A 35 -16.55 12.27 14.58
CA ASP A 35 -17.02 13.55 15.12
C ASP A 35 -17.34 14.52 13.95
N GLN A 36 -18.46 15.24 13.99
CA GLN A 36 -18.87 16.16 12.91
C GLN A 36 -18.30 17.57 13.05
N ASN A 37 -17.74 17.92 14.22
CA ASN A 37 -17.10 19.20 14.50
C ASN A 37 -15.85 18.94 15.35
N VAL A 38 -14.67 18.87 14.74
CA VAL A 38 -13.41 18.77 15.49
C VAL A 38 -13.08 20.15 16.07
N ASP A 39 -13.01 20.25 17.40
CA ASP A 39 -12.41 21.42 18.04
C ASP A 39 -10.89 21.37 17.86
N VAL A 40 -10.41 22.07 16.85
CA VAL A 40 -8.99 22.10 16.44
C VAL A 40 -8.08 22.55 17.58
N GLU A 41 -8.51 23.51 18.41
CA GLU A 41 -7.72 24.02 19.53
C GLU A 41 -7.65 23.00 20.66
N ALA A 42 -8.77 22.37 21.00
CA ALA A 42 -8.80 21.30 22.00
C ALA A 42 -8.00 20.08 21.55
N ALA A 43 -8.09 19.70 20.27
CA ALA A 43 -7.34 18.59 19.69
C ALA A 43 -5.82 18.85 19.73
N ALA A 44 -5.39 20.07 19.38
CA ALA A 44 -3.98 20.46 19.46
C ALA A 44 -3.46 20.40 20.91
N LYS A 45 -4.22 20.93 21.88
CA LYS A 45 -3.87 20.82 23.30
C LYS A 45 -3.77 19.37 23.78
N ALA A 46 -4.62 18.48 23.25
CA ALA A 46 -4.61 17.06 23.60
C ALA A 46 -3.40 16.28 23.04
N MET A 47 -2.57 16.89 22.18
CA MET A 47 -1.30 16.33 21.73
C MET A 47 -0.18 16.50 22.74
N GLU A 48 -0.25 17.53 23.59
CA GLU A 48 0.81 17.89 24.54
C GLU A 48 1.25 16.73 25.46
N PRO A 49 0.34 15.94 26.06
CA PRO A 49 0.73 14.81 26.89
C PRO A 49 1.34 13.65 26.09
N LEU A 50 0.91 13.45 24.85
CA LEU A 50 1.49 12.44 23.94
C LEU A 50 2.95 12.79 23.63
N ILE A 51 3.22 14.05 23.31
CA ILE A 51 4.57 14.55 23.03
C ILE A 51 5.46 14.40 24.27
N GLU A 52 4.98 14.76 25.47
CA GLU A 52 5.73 14.57 26.73
C GLU A 52 6.08 13.11 27.01
N ALA A 53 5.16 12.20 26.68
CA ALA A 53 5.34 10.75 26.78
C ALA A 53 6.31 10.18 25.71
N GLY A 54 6.77 11.01 24.76
CA GLY A 54 7.67 10.60 23.67
C GLY A 54 6.95 10.03 22.44
N LEU A 55 5.61 10.09 22.40
CA LEU A 55 4.79 9.80 21.22
C LEU A 55 4.66 11.08 20.37
N ASP A 56 5.80 11.62 19.96
CA ASP A 56 5.99 12.92 19.33
C ASP A 56 5.88 12.89 17.80
N CYS A 57 5.50 11.75 17.20
CA CYS A 57 5.32 11.60 15.76
C CYS A 57 3.85 11.30 15.41
N PHE A 58 3.32 12.00 14.41
CA PHE A 58 1.91 11.97 14.04
C PHE A 58 1.75 11.71 12.54
N ASP A 59 0.84 10.80 12.18
CA ASP A 59 0.53 10.44 10.80
C ASP A 59 -0.88 10.90 10.41
N MET A 60 -0.99 11.60 9.30
CA MET A 60 -2.25 12.03 8.69
C MET A 60 -2.24 11.90 7.17
N ALA A 61 -3.26 12.42 6.49
CA ALA A 61 -3.37 12.50 5.04
C ALA A 61 -4.22 13.73 4.64
N ASP A 62 -4.09 14.16 3.38
CA ASP A 62 -4.86 15.25 2.77
C ASP A 62 -6.39 15.15 2.92
N HIS A 63 -6.92 13.92 2.98
CA HIS A 63 -8.35 13.62 3.13
C HIS A 63 -8.78 13.33 4.58
N TYR A 64 -7.89 13.46 5.58
CA TYR A 64 -8.23 13.24 6.99
C TYR A 64 -8.84 14.48 7.66
N GLY A 65 -9.86 15.07 7.03
CA GLY A 65 -10.61 16.20 7.60
C GLY A 65 -9.68 17.33 8.06
N ASP A 66 -9.77 17.69 9.34
CA ASP A 66 -9.02 18.79 9.95
C ASP A 66 -7.64 18.39 10.52
N ALA A 67 -7.15 17.17 10.29
CA ALA A 67 -5.91 16.68 10.91
C ALA A 67 -4.69 17.60 10.65
N GLU A 68 -4.49 18.06 9.41
CA GLU A 68 -3.41 19.00 9.07
C GLU A 68 -3.60 20.37 9.74
N LEU A 69 -4.85 20.80 9.98
CA LEU A 69 -5.14 22.06 10.68
C LEU A 69 -4.87 21.96 12.18
N VAL A 70 -5.11 20.80 12.79
CA VAL A 70 -4.72 20.52 14.19
C VAL A 70 -3.21 20.67 14.35
N MET A 71 -2.44 20.18 13.37
CA MET A 71 -0.98 20.35 13.35
C MET A 71 -0.57 21.82 13.25
N GLY A 72 -1.20 22.58 12.35
CA GLY A 72 -0.95 24.01 12.23
C GLY A 72 -1.33 24.79 13.49
N GLN A 73 -2.35 24.35 14.22
CA GLN A 73 -2.71 24.96 15.49
C GLN A 73 -1.66 24.64 16.57
N HIS A 74 -1.19 23.40 16.66
CA HIS A 74 -0.07 23.03 17.56
C HIS A 74 1.17 23.88 17.28
N ASN A 75 1.62 23.94 16.03
CA ASN A 75 2.80 24.72 15.62
C ASN A 75 2.70 26.23 15.89
N SER A 76 1.48 26.77 16.03
CA SER A 76 1.27 28.19 16.39
C SER A 76 1.14 28.43 17.89
N SER A 77 0.73 27.43 18.66
CA SER A 77 0.31 27.61 20.06
C SER A 77 1.23 26.91 21.07
N SER A 78 2.15 26.06 20.60
CA SER A 78 3.10 25.31 21.42
C SER A 78 4.54 25.55 20.99
N THR A 79 5.47 25.37 21.93
CA THR A 79 6.92 25.32 21.68
C THR A 79 7.46 23.89 21.70
N LYS A 80 6.61 22.87 21.88
CA LYS A 80 7.05 21.48 21.88
C LYS A 80 7.23 20.97 20.46
N GLU A 81 8.43 20.48 20.20
CA GLU A 81 8.81 19.84 18.94
C GLU A 81 8.03 18.55 18.72
N MET A 82 7.66 18.32 17.46
CA MET A 82 6.96 17.11 17.02
C MET A 82 7.29 16.83 15.55
N ILE A 83 7.03 15.60 15.10
CA ILE A 83 7.24 15.15 13.72
C ILE A 83 5.89 14.88 13.05
N ALA A 84 5.59 15.59 11.95
CA ALA A 84 4.36 15.42 11.19
C ALA A 84 4.62 14.71 9.86
N PHE A 85 3.92 13.60 9.65
CA PHE A 85 3.82 12.92 8.36
C PHE A 85 2.46 13.19 7.76
N THR A 86 2.40 13.46 6.45
CA THR A 86 1.15 13.56 5.71
C THR A 86 1.21 12.70 4.45
N LYS A 87 0.10 12.64 3.72
CA LYS A 87 0.00 11.91 2.45
C LYS A 87 -0.64 12.78 1.39
N TRP A 88 -0.20 12.58 0.17
CA TRP A 88 -0.96 12.93 -1.01
C TRP A 88 -1.63 11.68 -1.57
N CYS A 89 -2.95 11.65 -1.49
CA CYS A 89 -3.81 10.62 -2.04
C CYS A 89 -4.69 11.27 -3.12
N PRO A 90 -4.22 11.34 -4.39
CA PRO A 90 -5.02 11.87 -5.48
C PRO A 90 -6.42 11.23 -5.49
N PRO A 91 -7.51 12.00 -5.68
CA PRO A 91 -8.87 11.45 -5.57
C PRO A 91 -9.20 10.42 -6.66
N GLU A 92 -8.52 10.50 -7.80
CA GLU A 92 -8.64 9.60 -8.94
C GLU A 92 -7.30 9.47 -9.67
N ASN A 93 -7.19 8.47 -10.54
CA ASN A 93 -6.06 8.31 -11.44
C ASN A 93 -6.04 9.41 -12.53
N GLY A 94 -4.92 9.56 -13.24
CA GLY A 94 -4.81 10.51 -14.36
C GLY A 94 -4.37 11.93 -13.96
N VAL A 95 -4.21 12.23 -12.67
CA VAL A 95 -3.55 13.46 -12.22
C VAL A 95 -2.07 13.39 -12.58
N THR A 96 -1.59 14.26 -13.48
CA THR A 96 -0.24 14.15 -14.07
C THR A 96 0.55 15.45 -14.12
N SER A 97 -0.06 16.59 -13.76
CA SER A 97 0.60 17.90 -13.85
C SER A 97 1.44 18.21 -12.61
N PHE A 98 2.56 18.92 -12.81
CA PHE A 98 3.37 19.44 -11.70
C PHE A 98 2.57 20.41 -10.83
N GLU A 99 1.73 21.25 -11.43
CA GLU A 99 0.92 22.25 -10.71
C GLU A 99 -0.05 21.58 -9.71
N ASN A 100 -0.62 20.41 -10.05
CA ASN A 100 -1.46 19.65 -9.14
C ASN A 100 -0.68 19.12 -7.94
N ALA A 101 0.51 18.56 -8.19
CA ALA A 101 1.39 18.07 -7.12
C ALA A 101 1.85 19.23 -6.20
N GLU A 102 2.29 20.33 -6.79
CA GLU A 102 2.74 21.51 -6.05
C GLU A 102 1.60 22.11 -5.21
N LYS A 103 0.40 22.26 -5.77
CA LYS A 103 -0.78 22.74 -5.01
C LYS A 103 -1.10 21.85 -3.82
N ALA A 104 -1.01 20.52 -3.98
CA ALA A 104 -1.27 19.59 -2.88
C ALA A 104 -0.23 19.75 -1.75
N VAL A 105 1.05 19.84 -2.10
CA VAL A 105 2.15 20.03 -1.14
C VAL A 105 2.07 21.39 -0.45
N ASP A 106 1.83 22.47 -1.20
CA ASP A 106 1.72 23.82 -0.64
C ASP A 106 0.49 23.97 0.26
N LEU A 107 -0.61 23.29 -0.06
CA LEU A 107 -1.79 23.25 0.80
C LEU A 107 -1.47 22.54 2.13
N ALA A 108 -0.80 21.40 2.10
CA ALA A 108 -0.40 20.67 3.30
C ALA A 108 0.56 21.49 4.17
N LEU A 109 1.59 22.09 3.58
CA LEU A 109 2.51 23.03 4.25
C LEU A 109 1.77 24.19 4.91
N LYS A 110 0.84 24.82 4.19
CA LYS A 110 0.02 25.92 4.70
C LYS A 110 -0.87 25.49 5.86
N ARG A 111 -1.54 24.33 5.76
CA ARG A 111 -2.44 23.83 6.81
C ARG A 111 -1.68 23.46 8.07
N MET A 112 -0.56 22.76 7.94
CA MET A 112 0.32 22.38 9.04
C MET A 112 1.19 23.55 9.55
N LYS A 113 1.22 24.69 8.84
CA LYS A 113 2.06 25.85 9.11
C LYS A 113 3.55 25.48 9.29
N GLN A 114 4.06 24.70 8.34
CA GLN A 114 5.46 24.29 8.28
C GLN A 114 6.08 24.73 6.95
N GLU A 115 7.40 24.92 6.93
CA GLU A 115 8.14 25.23 5.70
C GLU A 115 8.57 23.97 4.94
N LYS A 116 8.58 22.82 5.63
CA LYS A 116 8.99 21.53 5.09
C LYS A 116 8.13 20.40 5.67
N ILE A 117 7.72 19.47 4.82
CA ILE A 117 7.09 18.22 5.22
C ILE A 117 8.19 17.18 5.45
N GLU A 118 8.33 16.63 6.65
CA GLU A 118 9.41 15.68 6.94
C GLU A 118 9.27 14.37 6.14
N LEU A 119 8.05 13.85 6.01
CA LEU A 119 7.73 12.70 5.17
C LEU A 119 6.41 12.94 4.42
N MET A 120 6.49 12.99 3.09
CA MET A 120 5.33 12.98 2.20
C MET A 120 5.11 11.56 1.68
N GLN A 121 3.95 10.96 1.98
CA GLN A 121 3.60 9.62 1.52
C GLN A 121 2.68 9.67 0.30
N TYR A 122 2.87 8.79 -0.68
CA TYR A 122 2.07 8.75 -1.90
C TYR A 122 1.27 7.45 -2.03
N HIS A 123 -0.02 7.58 -2.37
CA HIS A 123 -0.92 6.46 -2.67
C HIS A 123 -1.17 6.34 -4.17
N ALA A 124 -0.74 5.24 -4.79
CA ALA A 124 -1.09 4.89 -6.18
C ALA A 124 -2.35 4.03 -6.19
N TRP A 125 -3.42 4.42 -6.89
CA TRP A 125 -4.67 3.63 -6.89
C TRP A 125 -4.65 2.49 -7.89
N ASP A 126 -4.15 2.72 -9.10
CA ASP A 126 -4.10 1.73 -10.18
C ASP A 126 -2.71 1.74 -10.82
N TYR A 127 -2.03 0.59 -10.83
CA TYR A 127 -0.72 0.46 -11.46
C TYR A 127 -0.79 0.39 -12.98
N THR A 128 -1.97 0.09 -13.53
CA THR A 128 -2.20 0.19 -14.96
C THR A 128 -2.26 1.64 -15.41
N ASP A 129 -2.40 2.65 -14.54
CA ASP A 129 -2.29 4.07 -14.90
C ASP A 129 -0.88 4.59 -14.56
N ASP A 130 -0.19 5.25 -15.50
CA ASP A 130 1.19 5.71 -15.32
C ASP A 130 1.32 7.07 -14.64
N SER A 131 0.22 7.66 -14.18
CA SER A 131 0.20 8.91 -13.42
C SER A 131 1.05 8.84 -12.16
N TYR A 132 1.17 7.67 -11.50
CA TYR A 132 2.00 7.54 -10.31
C TYR A 132 3.49 7.79 -10.59
N ILE A 133 4.01 7.37 -11.76
CA ILE A 133 5.41 7.63 -12.15
C ILE A 133 5.64 9.13 -12.34
N ARG A 134 4.70 9.83 -13.01
CA ARG A 134 4.77 11.29 -13.18
C ARG A 134 4.68 12.02 -11.85
N ASN A 135 3.76 11.61 -10.98
CA ASN A 135 3.57 12.23 -9.67
C ASN A 135 4.77 12.04 -8.75
N LEU A 136 5.38 10.85 -8.74
CA LEU A 136 6.62 10.62 -7.99
C LEU A 136 7.78 11.47 -8.53
N GLU A 137 7.84 11.74 -9.84
CA GLU A 137 8.82 12.68 -10.41
C GLU A 137 8.59 14.12 -9.93
N HIS A 138 7.33 14.55 -9.86
CA HIS A 138 6.96 15.87 -9.33
C HIS A 138 7.31 15.98 -7.85
N LEU A 139 7.01 14.96 -7.05
CA LEU A 139 7.39 14.90 -5.63
C LEU A 139 8.91 14.91 -5.45
N ARG A 140 9.67 14.19 -6.30
CA ARG A 140 11.15 14.24 -6.32
C ARG A 140 11.66 15.66 -6.62
N THR A 141 10.97 16.40 -7.48
CA THR A 141 11.29 17.80 -7.78
C THR A 141 11.02 18.70 -6.57
N LEU A 142 9.86 18.54 -5.92
CA LEU A 142 9.50 19.28 -4.70
C LEU A 142 10.43 18.94 -3.52
N GLN A 143 10.93 17.70 -3.45
CA GLN A 143 11.98 17.29 -2.51
C GLN A 143 13.29 18.04 -2.77
N LYS A 144 13.74 18.13 -4.03
CA LYS A 144 14.93 18.91 -4.40
C LYS A 144 14.78 20.41 -4.10
N GLN A 145 13.55 20.92 -4.16
CA GLN A 145 13.22 22.30 -3.79
C GLN A 145 13.16 22.52 -2.26
N GLY A 146 13.30 21.48 -1.45
CA GLY A 146 13.30 21.57 0.02
C GLY A 146 11.92 21.55 0.68
N LYS A 147 10.83 21.52 -0.09
CA LYS A 147 9.45 21.45 0.43
C LYS A 147 9.15 20.10 1.09
N ILE A 148 9.84 19.04 0.68
CA ILE A 148 9.69 17.67 1.18
C ILE A 148 11.06 17.15 1.66
N GLY A 149 11.11 16.53 2.83
CA GLY A 149 12.29 15.84 3.35
C GLY A 149 12.47 14.47 2.72
N MET A 150 11.51 13.58 2.96
CA MET A 150 11.52 12.21 2.45
C MET A 150 10.22 11.88 1.71
N ILE A 151 10.32 10.94 0.78
CA ILE A 151 9.17 10.36 0.08
C ILE A 151 8.92 8.96 0.63
N GLY A 152 7.69 8.70 1.03
CA GLY A 152 7.20 7.38 1.38
C GLY A 152 6.12 6.90 0.42
N MET A 153 5.87 5.61 0.43
CA MET A 153 4.73 5.00 -0.25
C MET A 153 3.67 4.60 0.76
N THR A 154 2.43 4.39 0.30
CA THR A 154 1.40 3.71 1.09
C THR A 154 0.71 2.66 0.26
N ASN A 155 0.42 1.51 0.88
CA ASN A 155 -0.25 0.36 0.27
C ASN A 155 0.42 -0.09 -1.04
N THR A 156 1.76 -0.02 -1.12
CA THR A 156 2.50 -0.47 -2.31
C THR A 156 2.97 -1.89 -2.12
N ASP A 157 2.66 -2.78 -3.07
CA ASP A 157 3.10 -4.17 -3.02
C ASP A 157 4.61 -4.31 -3.27
N ALA A 158 5.16 -5.50 -3.01
CA ALA A 158 6.60 -5.73 -3.09
C ALA A 158 7.14 -5.54 -4.52
N ALA A 159 6.38 -5.93 -5.54
CA ALA A 159 6.83 -5.86 -6.93
C ALA A 159 6.90 -4.40 -7.42
N HIS A 160 5.90 -3.59 -7.09
CA HIS A 160 5.88 -2.17 -7.44
C HIS A 160 6.84 -1.35 -6.57
N LEU A 161 7.02 -1.69 -5.29
CA LEU A 161 8.03 -1.03 -4.45
C LEU A 161 9.44 -1.23 -5.04
N GLU A 162 9.79 -2.47 -5.35
CA GLU A 162 11.06 -2.83 -5.98
C GLU A 162 11.22 -2.15 -7.36
N LEU A 163 10.15 -2.12 -8.17
CA LEU A 163 10.12 -1.39 -9.44
C LEU A 163 10.42 0.10 -9.27
N LEU A 164 9.79 0.77 -8.32
CA LEU A 164 10.00 2.20 -8.09
C LEU A 164 11.42 2.50 -7.61
N ILE A 165 11.97 1.66 -6.73
CA ILE A 165 13.35 1.79 -6.26
C ILE A 165 14.33 1.61 -7.42
N ASN A 166 14.15 0.55 -8.22
CA ASN A 166 15.00 0.26 -9.37
C ASN A 166 14.87 1.31 -10.49
N THR A 167 13.73 2.00 -10.58
CA THR A 167 13.54 3.19 -11.44
C THR A 167 14.41 4.37 -11.00
N GLY A 168 14.85 4.40 -9.73
CA GLY A 168 15.72 5.43 -9.16
C GLY A 168 15.01 6.39 -8.21
N PHE A 169 13.81 6.06 -7.74
CA PHE A 169 13.16 6.81 -6.66
C PHE A 169 13.77 6.45 -5.30
N LYS A 170 14.10 7.46 -4.49
CA LYS A 170 14.54 7.26 -3.10
C LYS A 170 13.32 7.19 -2.20
N ILE A 171 12.91 5.97 -1.85
CA ILE A 171 11.75 5.70 -1.00
C ILE A 171 12.24 5.41 0.41
N ALA A 172 11.79 6.18 1.41
CA ALA A 172 12.20 6.03 2.80
C ALA A 172 11.31 5.04 3.57
N THR A 173 10.02 5.01 3.26
CA THR A 173 9.05 4.16 3.96
C THR A 173 7.99 3.59 3.04
N ASN A 174 7.36 2.49 3.46
CA ASN A 174 6.11 2.00 2.88
C ASN A 174 5.10 1.74 4.01
N GLN A 175 3.99 2.48 4.01
CA GLN A 175 2.93 2.34 4.99
C GLN A 175 1.91 1.28 4.56
N VAL A 176 1.84 0.15 5.25
CA VAL A 176 1.02 -1.02 4.86
C VAL A 176 0.24 -1.62 6.03
N SER A 177 -0.84 -2.34 5.71
CA SER A 177 -1.60 -3.13 6.68
C SER A 177 -0.74 -4.27 7.22
N CYS A 178 -0.62 -4.36 8.54
CA CYS A 178 0.11 -5.41 9.21
C CYS A 178 -0.46 -5.65 10.61
N SER A 179 -0.71 -6.90 10.97
CA SER A 179 -1.17 -7.29 12.31
C SER A 179 -0.75 -8.73 12.62
N VAL A 180 -1.08 -9.22 13.82
CA VAL A 180 -0.92 -10.65 14.15
C VAL A 180 -1.75 -11.56 13.22
N ILE A 181 -2.79 -11.01 12.55
CA ILE A 181 -3.63 -11.74 11.59
C ILE A 181 -3.18 -11.51 10.14
N ASP A 182 -2.89 -10.27 9.75
CA ASP A 182 -2.42 -9.91 8.41
C ASP A 182 -0.90 -10.05 8.30
N ARG A 183 -0.47 -11.21 7.80
CA ARG A 183 0.94 -11.61 7.69
C ARG A 183 1.51 -11.45 6.28
N ARG A 184 0.80 -10.79 5.35
CA ARG A 184 1.22 -10.70 3.94
C ARG A 184 2.62 -10.13 3.78
N HIS A 185 2.99 -9.12 4.57
CA HIS A 185 4.32 -8.51 4.49
C HIS A 185 5.49 -9.49 4.75
N VAL A 186 5.34 -10.46 5.67
CA VAL A 186 6.36 -11.47 6.01
C VAL A 186 6.19 -12.81 5.30
N ARG A 187 4.98 -13.13 4.84
CA ARG A 187 4.70 -14.34 4.05
C ARG A 187 5.02 -14.13 2.56
N GLY A 188 4.88 -12.90 2.09
CA GLY A 188 5.27 -12.45 0.75
C GLY A 188 6.71 -11.92 0.71
N ARG A 189 7.00 -11.09 -0.31
CA ARG A 189 8.33 -10.52 -0.55
C ARG A 189 8.54 -9.16 0.10
N LEU A 190 7.50 -8.52 0.64
CA LEU A 190 7.58 -7.12 1.01
C LEU A 190 8.63 -6.85 2.08
N ALA A 191 8.66 -7.64 3.16
CA ALA A 191 9.64 -7.45 4.22
C ALA A 191 11.09 -7.66 3.74
N SER A 192 11.34 -8.59 2.82
CA SER A 192 12.68 -8.79 2.25
C SER A 192 13.09 -7.64 1.34
N VAL A 193 12.19 -7.18 0.46
CA VAL A 193 12.43 -6.00 -0.40
C VAL A 193 12.72 -4.76 0.45
N CYS A 194 11.92 -4.54 1.50
CA CYS A 194 12.14 -3.42 2.41
C CYS A 194 13.50 -3.51 3.14
N THR A 195 13.88 -4.69 3.61
CA THR A 195 15.18 -4.91 4.28
C THR A 195 16.36 -4.70 3.33
N GLU A 196 16.27 -5.21 2.10
CA GLU A 196 17.32 -5.11 1.09
C GLU A 196 17.59 -3.66 0.67
N HIS A 197 16.54 -2.84 0.62
CA HIS A 197 16.62 -1.45 0.14
C HIS A 197 16.54 -0.39 1.23
N ASP A 198 16.66 -0.76 2.51
CA ASP A 198 16.57 0.16 3.66
C ASP A 198 15.27 0.99 3.68
N VAL A 199 14.15 0.36 3.33
CA VAL A 199 12.81 0.97 3.39
C VAL A 199 12.13 0.57 4.69
N GLY A 200 11.74 1.56 5.50
CA GLY A 200 11.02 1.31 6.74
C GLY A 200 9.54 0.98 6.52
N ILE A 201 9.04 -0.10 7.11
CA ILE A 201 7.59 -0.36 7.16
C ILE A 201 6.96 0.48 8.28
N LEU A 202 5.93 1.26 7.92
CA LEU A 202 5.02 1.90 8.87
C LEU A 202 3.73 1.07 8.92
N ALA A 203 3.61 0.21 9.94
CA ALA A 203 2.52 -0.74 10.04
C ALA A 203 1.24 -0.07 10.56
N TYR A 204 0.19 0.00 9.74
CA TYR A 204 -1.14 0.39 10.20
C TYR A 204 -2.03 -0.84 10.35
N GLY A 205 -3.16 -0.69 11.04
CA GLY A 205 -4.11 -1.80 11.23
C GLY A 205 -3.64 -2.85 12.22
N THR A 206 -2.55 -2.58 12.94
CA THR A 206 -1.94 -3.40 13.99
C THR A 206 -2.94 -3.99 14.97
N LEU A 207 -3.96 -3.21 15.37
CA LEU A 207 -4.98 -3.61 16.34
C LEU A 207 -6.32 -4.02 15.72
N LEU A 208 -6.39 -4.12 14.38
CA LEU A 208 -7.61 -4.48 13.64
C LEU A 208 -8.83 -3.64 14.04
N GLY A 209 -8.66 -2.32 14.17
CA GLY A 209 -9.74 -1.42 14.57
C GLY A 209 -10.25 -1.60 16.00
N GLY A 210 -9.50 -2.34 16.84
CA GLY A 210 -9.83 -2.64 18.23
C GLY A 210 -10.23 -4.09 18.49
N TYR A 211 -10.26 -4.96 17.47
CA TYR A 211 -10.52 -6.39 17.65
C TYR A 211 -9.48 -7.06 18.55
N LEU A 212 -8.20 -6.68 18.46
CA LEU A 212 -7.15 -7.23 19.33
C LEU A 212 -7.18 -6.60 20.74
N SER A 213 -8.24 -6.90 21.49
CA SER A 213 -8.47 -6.47 22.87
C SER A 213 -9.31 -7.49 23.65
N GLU A 214 -9.32 -7.36 24.96
CA GLU A 214 -10.06 -8.22 25.89
C GLU A 214 -11.57 -8.19 25.63
N LYS A 215 -12.09 -7.07 25.09
CA LYS A 215 -13.50 -6.90 24.74
C LYS A 215 -14.02 -8.00 23.80
N TRP A 216 -13.16 -8.53 22.95
CA TRP A 216 -13.54 -9.50 21.92
C TRP A 216 -13.13 -10.94 22.25
N LEU A 217 -12.57 -11.20 23.43
CA LEU A 217 -12.13 -12.54 23.80
C LEU A 217 -13.32 -13.39 24.23
N GLY A 218 -13.51 -14.54 23.56
CA GLY A 218 -14.56 -15.50 23.87
C GLY A 218 -15.97 -15.01 23.54
N VAL A 219 -16.10 -13.99 22.68
CA VAL A 219 -17.39 -13.46 22.23
C VAL A 219 -17.73 -13.99 20.83
N ASP A 220 -19.03 -14.14 20.55
CA ASP A 220 -19.51 -14.53 19.22
C ASP A 220 -19.21 -13.47 18.15
N GLU A 221 -19.10 -13.91 16.90
CA GLU A 221 -18.93 -13.00 15.75
C GLU A 221 -20.10 -12.00 15.69
N PRO A 222 -19.85 -10.70 15.50
CA PRO A 222 -20.91 -9.73 15.24
C PRO A 222 -21.82 -10.17 14.09
N LYS A 223 -23.11 -10.33 14.37
CA LYS A 223 -24.10 -10.71 13.35
C LYS A 223 -24.59 -9.53 12.53
N ASP A 224 -24.58 -8.34 13.12
CA ASP A 224 -25.01 -7.10 12.47
C ASP A 224 -23.82 -6.17 12.24
N GLU A 225 -23.39 -6.03 10.97
CA GLU A 225 -22.29 -5.14 10.61
C GLU A 225 -22.66 -3.65 10.73
N THR A 226 -23.96 -3.31 10.82
CA THR A 226 -24.42 -1.91 10.95
C THR A 226 -24.13 -1.32 12.34
N GLU A 227 -24.05 -2.16 13.37
CA GLU A 227 -23.66 -1.77 14.74
C GLU A 227 -22.14 -1.53 14.87
N LEU A 228 -21.36 -1.98 13.89
CA LEU A 228 -19.92 -1.80 13.87
C LEU A 228 -19.55 -0.42 13.34
N ASN A 229 -18.55 0.21 13.95
CA ASN A 229 -17.96 1.42 13.36
C ASN A 229 -17.20 1.09 12.07
N TRP A 230 -16.82 2.14 11.33
CA TRP A 230 -16.14 2.03 10.03
C TRP A 230 -14.88 1.15 10.06
N SER A 231 -14.06 1.28 11.11
CA SER A 231 -12.84 0.48 11.27
C SER A 231 -13.16 -1.00 11.55
N LEU A 232 -14.12 -1.28 12.45
CA LEU A 232 -14.51 -2.65 12.78
C LEU A 232 -15.13 -3.36 11.57
N ARG A 233 -15.87 -2.67 10.70
CA ARG A 233 -16.34 -3.25 9.43
C ARG A 233 -15.18 -3.63 8.51
N LYS A 234 -14.21 -2.72 8.32
CA LYS A 234 -13.01 -2.98 7.51
C LYS A 234 -12.29 -4.23 8.02
N TYR A 235 -11.96 -4.28 9.30
CA TYR A 235 -11.11 -5.36 9.82
C TYR A 235 -11.85 -6.68 10.07
N LEU A 236 -13.19 -6.68 10.14
CA LEU A 236 -13.95 -7.93 10.08
C LEU A 236 -13.72 -8.65 8.74
N ARG A 237 -13.57 -7.91 7.63
CA ARG A 237 -13.22 -8.49 6.32
C ARG A 237 -11.83 -9.13 6.32
N PHE A 238 -10.85 -8.53 6.99
CA PHE A 238 -9.53 -9.13 7.19
C PHE A 238 -9.62 -10.43 7.99
N ILE A 239 -10.40 -10.45 9.08
CA ILE A 239 -10.62 -11.66 9.89
C ILE A 239 -11.26 -12.76 9.05
N LYS A 240 -12.31 -12.42 8.26
CA LYS A 240 -12.97 -13.35 7.34
C LYS A 240 -11.99 -13.90 6.29
N ALA A 241 -11.19 -13.03 5.67
CA ALA A 241 -10.18 -13.44 4.68
C ALA A 241 -9.08 -14.33 5.29
N ALA A 242 -8.75 -14.16 6.57
CA ALA A 242 -7.73 -14.91 7.29
C ALA A 242 -8.24 -16.23 7.92
N GLY A 243 -9.41 -16.73 7.50
CA GLY A 243 -9.97 -18.01 7.99
C GLY A 243 -11.17 -17.86 8.94
N GLY A 244 -11.61 -16.64 9.20
CA GLY A 244 -12.85 -16.36 9.94
C GLY A 244 -12.69 -16.28 11.45
N TRP A 245 -13.83 -16.05 12.12
CA TRP A 245 -13.88 -15.69 13.54
C TRP A 245 -13.28 -16.75 14.47
N SER A 246 -13.46 -18.03 14.15
CA SER A 246 -12.93 -19.13 14.98
C SER A 246 -11.40 -19.11 15.04
N SER A 247 -10.73 -19.00 13.90
CA SER A 247 -9.26 -18.89 13.85
C SER A 247 -8.76 -17.61 14.51
N TYR A 248 -9.49 -16.51 14.34
CA TYR A 248 -9.21 -15.26 15.05
C TYR A 248 -9.29 -15.42 16.59
N GLN A 249 -10.29 -16.12 17.13
CA GLN A 249 -10.41 -16.36 18.57
C GLN A 249 -9.24 -17.21 19.12
N VAL A 250 -8.73 -18.16 18.35
CA VAL A 250 -7.54 -18.95 18.74
C VAL A 250 -6.32 -18.04 18.88
N VAL A 251 -6.09 -17.13 17.93
CA VAL A 251 -5.03 -16.12 18.01
C VAL A 251 -5.24 -15.18 19.19
N LEU A 252 -6.46 -14.70 19.40
CA LEU A 252 -6.78 -13.79 20.50
C LEU A 252 -6.56 -14.44 21.87
N GLN A 253 -6.86 -15.74 22.01
CA GLN A 253 -6.61 -16.52 23.22
C GLN A 253 -5.11 -16.73 23.49
N ALA A 254 -4.31 -16.93 22.44
CA ALA A 254 -2.86 -16.98 22.54
C ALA A 254 -2.29 -15.63 23.02
N LEU A 255 -2.72 -14.52 22.41
CA LEU A 255 -2.35 -13.17 22.84
C LEU A 255 -2.77 -12.90 24.29
N SER A 256 -3.96 -13.33 24.71
CA SER A 256 -4.43 -13.21 26.10
C SER A 256 -3.53 -13.98 27.09
N THR A 257 -3.04 -15.16 26.69
CA THR A 257 -2.16 -15.96 27.54
C THR A 257 -0.81 -15.26 27.75
N VAL A 258 -0.24 -14.73 26.68
CA VAL A 258 1.00 -13.93 26.74
C VAL A 258 0.77 -12.63 27.53
N ALA A 259 -0.36 -11.96 27.32
CA ALA A 259 -0.72 -10.73 28.03
C ALA A 259 -0.77 -10.95 29.55
N LYS A 260 -1.39 -12.05 30.00
CA LYS A 260 -1.44 -12.44 31.42
C LYS A 260 -0.06 -12.75 31.99
N LYS A 261 0.82 -13.41 31.21
CA LYS A 261 2.21 -13.70 31.63
C LYS A 261 3.00 -12.42 31.90
N HIS A 262 2.85 -11.40 31.06
CA HIS A 262 3.59 -10.14 31.15
C HIS A 262 2.89 -9.05 31.97
N GLY A 263 1.63 -9.26 32.36
CA GLY A 263 0.83 -8.29 33.11
C GLY A 263 0.51 -7.02 32.32
N VAL A 264 0.20 -7.18 31.03
CA VAL A 264 -0.16 -6.10 30.08
C VAL A 264 -1.46 -6.44 29.35
N GLY A 265 -2.00 -5.52 28.56
CA GLY A 265 -3.16 -5.78 27.70
C GLY A 265 -2.85 -6.62 26.44
N ILE A 266 -3.88 -7.24 25.86
CA ILE A 266 -3.81 -7.96 24.57
C ILE A 266 -3.28 -7.05 23.46
N SER A 267 -3.72 -5.79 23.45
CA SER A 267 -3.27 -4.79 22.48
C SER A 267 -1.76 -4.53 22.56
N ALA A 268 -1.20 -4.51 23.78
CA ALA A 268 0.24 -4.33 23.98
C ALA A 268 1.04 -5.51 23.40
N VAL A 269 0.58 -6.75 23.61
CA VAL A 269 1.16 -7.96 23.01
C VAL A 269 1.08 -7.93 21.49
N ALA A 270 -0.08 -7.62 20.93
CA ALA A 270 -0.26 -7.54 19.48
C ALA A 270 0.65 -6.48 18.85
N THR A 271 0.75 -5.31 19.48
CA THR A 271 1.63 -4.23 19.01
C THR A 271 3.10 -4.60 19.12
N ARG A 272 3.55 -5.15 20.26
CA ARG A 272 4.95 -5.61 20.42
C ARG A 272 5.31 -6.67 19.38
N HIS A 273 4.41 -7.62 19.14
CA HIS A 273 4.61 -8.65 18.12
C HIS A 273 4.86 -8.04 16.74
N VAL A 274 4.04 -7.09 16.31
CA VAL A 274 4.22 -6.41 15.02
C VAL A 274 5.51 -5.58 14.98
N LEU A 275 5.85 -4.89 16.07
CA LEU A 275 7.10 -4.14 16.15
C LEU A 275 8.34 -5.04 16.03
N ASP A 276 8.25 -6.32 16.41
CA ASP A 276 9.37 -7.26 16.29
C ASP A 276 9.46 -7.93 14.92
N LEU A 277 8.53 -7.64 14.00
CA LEU A 277 8.57 -8.21 12.64
C LEU A 277 9.64 -7.52 11.77
N PRO A 278 10.25 -8.26 10.81
CA PRO A 278 11.26 -7.72 9.92
C PRO A 278 10.81 -6.46 9.17
N ALA A 279 11.74 -5.51 9.01
CA ALA A 279 11.55 -4.20 8.38
C ALA A 279 10.52 -3.26 9.03
N VAL A 280 9.82 -3.65 10.12
CA VAL A 280 8.89 -2.76 10.82
C VAL A 280 9.64 -1.71 11.63
N SER A 281 9.68 -0.49 11.10
CA SER A 281 10.26 0.66 11.79
C SER A 281 9.33 1.16 12.89
N ALA A 282 8.05 1.32 12.58
CA ALA A 282 7.06 1.81 13.54
C ALA A 282 5.66 1.25 13.27
N VAL A 283 4.83 1.20 14.30
CA VAL A 283 3.37 0.99 14.17
C VAL A 283 2.64 2.33 14.21
N ILE A 284 1.50 2.41 13.52
CA ILE A 284 0.59 3.55 13.56
C ILE A 284 -0.65 3.15 14.36
N VAL A 285 -0.81 3.75 15.53
CA VAL A 285 -1.93 3.49 16.44
C VAL A 285 -2.80 4.74 16.55
N GLY A 286 -4.11 4.56 16.40
CA GLY A 286 -5.06 5.65 16.33
C GLY A 286 -5.18 6.36 17.67
N SER A 287 -4.97 7.67 17.69
CA SER A 287 -5.04 8.48 18.89
C SER A 287 -6.26 9.40 18.85
N ARG A 288 -7.18 9.21 19.79
CA ARG A 288 -8.33 10.10 19.97
C ARG A 288 -7.86 11.36 20.70
N LEU A 289 -7.60 12.43 19.95
CA LEU A 289 -7.22 13.73 20.52
C LEU A 289 -8.40 14.32 21.29
N SER A 290 -8.48 14.01 22.59
CA SER A 290 -9.59 14.38 23.48
C SER A 290 -9.11 14.52 24.92
N SER A 291 -10.00 14.95 25.82
CA SER A 291 -9.71 14.99 27.27
C SER A 291 -9.40 13.61 27.89
N THR A 292 -9.56 12.52 27.14
CA THR A 292 -9.23 11.15 27.58
C THR A 292 -7.94 10.59 26.94
N SER A 293 -7.21 11.39 26.16
CA SER A 293 -5.97 10.97 25.48
C SER A 293 -4.99 10.27 26.42
N ASP A 294 -4.80 10.78 27.64
CA ASP A 294 -3.84 10.24 28.63
C ASP A 294 -4.07 8.77 28.97
N LYS A 295 -5.33 8.31 28.96
CA LYS A 295 -5.65 6.89 29.21
C LYS A 295 -5.12 5.99 28.10
N TYR A 296 -5.23 6.44 26.86
CA TYR A 296 -4.71 5.70 25.70
C TYR A 296 -3.19 5.76 25.65
N THR A 297 -2.58 6.89 26.04
CA THR A 297 -1.12 7.04 26.16
C THR A 297 -0.51 5.95 27.03
N ALA A 298 -1.01 5.75 28.25
CA ALA A 298 -0.48 4.74 29.17
C ALA A 298 -0.59 3.32 28.60
N SER A 299 -1.76 2.96 28.04
CA SER A 299 -1.98 1.63 27.44
C SER A 299 -1.10 1.40 26.21
N ASN A 300 -0.91 2.42 25.38
CA ASN A 300 -0.03 2.37 24.22
C ASN A 300 1.44 2.12 24.61
N LEU A 301 1.89 2.72 25.71
CA LEU A 301 3.25 2.56 26.21
C LEU A 301 3.53 1.17 26.82
N GLU A 302 2.50 0.40 27.19
CA GLU A 302 2.67 -0.96 27.72
C GLU A 302 3.43 -1.85 26.73
N ALA A 303 3.26 -1.63 25.42
CA ALA A 303 3.96 -2.36 24.35
C ALA A 303 5.49 -2.25 24.43
N PHE A 304 6.02 -1.23 25.11
CA PHE A 304 7.46 -1.01 25.30
C PHE A 304 7.95 -1.44 26.70
N SER A 305 7.08 -2.03 27.51
CA SER A 305 7.37 -2.37 28.90
C SER A 305 7.78 -3.83 29.14
N PHE A 306 7.81 -4.63 28.07
CA PHE A 306 8.16 -6.05 28.07
C PHE A 306 8.75 -6.44 26.69
N ALA A 307 9.30 -7.66 26.62
CA ALA A 307 9.74 -8.28 25.37
C ALA A 307 9.09 -9.66 25.25
N LEU A 308 8.80 -10.08 24.02
CA LEU A 308 8.30 -11.43 23.74
C LEU A 308 9.47 -12.40 23.77
N ASP A 309 9.39 -13.43 24.61
CA ASP A 309 10.38 -14.50 24.61
C ASP A 309 10.04 -15.60 23.58
N ALA A 310 10.92 -16.61 23.49
CA ALA A 310 10.76 -17.69 22.52
C ALA A 310 9.48 -18.50 22.73
N GLU A 311 9.00 -18.65 23.97
CA GLU A 311 7.75 -19.36 24.26
C GLU A 311 6.54 -18.54 23.83
N ASP A 312 6.57 -17.22 24.06
CA ASP A 312 5.52 -16.30 23.62
C ASP A 312 5.38 -16.32 22.10
N MET A 313 6.51 -16.19 21.39
CA MET A 313 6.55 -16.21 19.94
C MET A 313 6.10 -17.55 19.37
N ALA A 314 6.51 -18.67 19.98
CA ALA A 314 6.07 -20.00 19.58
C ALA A 314 4.56 -20.19 19.78
N LEU A 315 3.99 -19.67 20.89
CA LEU A 315 2.56 -19.75 21.16
C LEU A 315 1.75 -18.95 20.14
N ILE A 316 2.18 -17.73 19.82
CA ILE A 316 1.55 -16.89 18.80
C ILE A 316 1.65 -17.56 17.43
N ALA A 317 2.84 -18.03 17.04
CA ALA A 317 3.07 -18.70 15.76
C ALA A 317 2.17 -19.94 15.60
N LYS A 318 2.08 -20.78 16.64
CA LYS A 318 1.20 -21.96 16.66
C LYS A 318 -0.27 -21.58 16.47
N ALA A 319 -0.73 -20.52 17.13
CA ALA A 319 -2.10 -20.04 16.94
C ALA A 319 -2.37 -19.54 15.51
N GLN A 320 -1.35 -18.95 14.87
CA GLN A 320 -1.43 -18.47 13.49
C GLN A 320 -1.41 -19.61 12.44
N GLU A 321 -1.10 -20.87 12.79
CA GLU A 321 -1.20 -22.02 11.89
C GLU A 321 -2.65 -22.30 11.45
N GLY A 322 -3.63 -21.90 12.28
CA GLY A 322 -5.05 -22.01 11.95
C GLY A 322 -5.59 -20.90 11.04
N LEU A 323 -4.77 -19.91 10.68
CA LEU A 323 -5.17 -18.83 9.76
C LEU A 323 -4.98 -19.25 8.31
N SER A 324 -5.91 -18.83 7.45
CA SER A 324 -5.71 -18.82 6.01
C SER A 324 -4.78 -17.66 5.61
N ASP A 325 -3.97 -17.86 4.57
CA ASP A 325 -3.22 -16.75 3.98
C ASP A 325 -4.21 -15.80 3.27
N ILE A 326 -4.21 -14.53 3.68
CA ILE A 326 -4.97 -13.48 2.98
C ILE A 326 -4.41 -13.38 1.55
N PRO A 327 -5.26 -13.39 0.50
CA PRO A 327 -4.80 -13.38 -0.88
C PRO A 327 -4.07 -12.08 -1.24
N GLY A 328 -3.16 -12.17 -2.21
CA GLY A 328 -2.40 -11.03 -2.72
C GLY A 328 -1.24 -10.59 -1.82
N ASP A 329 -0.67 -9.45 -2.17
CA ASP A 329 0.37 -8.75 -1.40
C ASP A 329 -0.25 -7.60 -0.59
N CYS A 330 0.52 -6.96 0.28
CA CYS A 330 0.11 -5.74 0.97
C CYS A 330 -0.28 -4.65 -0.03
N GLY A 331 -1.44 -4.02 0.18
CA GLY A 331 -2.00 -3.01 -0.70
C GLY A 331 -2.98 -3.55 -1.73
N ASP A 332 -2.95 -4.86 -2.05
CA ASP A 332 -3.94 -5.48 -2.94
C ASP A 332 -5.37 -5.34 -2.40
N GLU A 333 -5.55 -5.13 -1.09
CA GLU A 333 -6.88 -4.89 -0.51
C GLU A 333 -7.60 -3.65 -1.07
N TYR A 334 -6.87 -2.75 -1.73
CA TYR A 334 -7.42 -1.57 -2.42
C TYR A 334 -7.60 -1.76 -3.93
N ARG A 335 -6.99 -2.80 -4.52
CA ARG A 335 -6.86 -2.94 -5.98
C ARG A 335 -7.41 -4.25 -6.54
N ARG A 336 -7.57 -5.27 -5.70
CA ARG A 336 -7.97 -6.61 -6.13
C ARG A 336 -9.00 -7.23 -5.18
N PRO A 337 -9.95 -8.02 -5.70
CA PRO A 337 -10.86 -8.78 -4.87
C PRO A 337 -10.13 -9.90 -4.11
N PRO A 338 -10.56 -10.24 -2.88
CA PRO A 338 -11.59 -9.54 -2.11
C PRO A 338 -11.07 -8.18 -1.61
N TYR A 339 -11.82 -7.11 -1.87
CA TYR A 339 -11.47 -5.78 -1.39
C TYR A 339 -11.66 -5.70 0.13
N LEU A 340 -10.59 -5.41 0.86
CA LEU A 340 -10.61 -5.30 2.33
C LEU A 340 -10.60 -3.83 2.76
N THR A 341 -11.31 -2.98 2.02
CA THR A 341 -11.55 -1.58 2.42
C THR A 341 -12.77 -1.50 3.32
N ALA A 342 -13.10 -0.32 3.84
CA ALA A 342 -14.30 -0.15 4.65
C ALA A 342 -15.60 -0.04 3.84
N LYS A 343 -15.54 0.53 2.63
CA LYS A 343 -16.69 0.55 1.70
C LYS A 343 -16.88 -0.78 0.97
N GLY A 344 -15.82 -1.59 0.91
CA GLY A 344 -15.84 -2.89 0.23
C GLY A 344 -15.23 -2.71 -1.15
N ASP A 345 -15.96 -3.13 -2.17
CA ASP A 345 -15.60 -2.83 -3.55
C ASP A 345 -15.60 -1.31 -3.78
N LEU A 346 -14.51 -0.80 -4.34
CA LEU A 346 -14.33 0.60 -4.70
C LEU A 346 -14.28 0.78 -6.23
N SER A 347 -14.55 -0.27 -7.01
CA SER A 347 -14.51 -0.25 -8.48
C SER A 347 -15.44 0.81 -9.08
N ASP A 348 -16.50 1.19 -8.38
CA ASP A 348 -17.45 2.24 -8.79
C ASP A 348 -16.81 3.64 -8.91
N HIS A 349 -15.59 3.83 -8.40
CA HIS A 349 -14.81 5.08 -8.55
C HIS A 349 -14.02 5.16 -9.87
N LEU A 350 -14.04 4.12 -10.70
CA LEU A 350 -13.42 4.11 -12.02
C LEU A 350 -14.51 4.39 -13.07
N GLY A 351 -14.54 5.62 -13.60
CA GLY A 351 -15.54 6.01 -14.60
C GLY A 351 -15.33 5.31 -15.94
N GLU A 352 -15.97 4.16 -16.16
CA GLU A 352 -15.77 3.32 -17.36
C GLU A 352 -17.03 3.15 -18.24
N GLN A 353 -18.21 3.63 -17.79
CA GLN A 353 -19.49 3.34 -18.45
C GLN A 353 -19.58 3.80 -19.92
N ASP A 354 -19.01 4.95 -20.28
CA ASP A 354 -19.10 5.48 -21.66
C ASP A 354 -18.16 4.76 -22.64
N GLN A 355 -17.01 4.28 -22.16
CA GLN A 355 -16.03 3.57 -23.00
C GLN A 355 -16.52 2.15 -23.30
N ASP A 356 -17.04 1.46 -22.29
CA ASP A 356 -17.58 0.11 -22.46
C ASP A 356 -18.76 0.07 -23.43
N VAL A 357 -19.66 1.06 -23.35
CA VAL A 357 -20.78 1.19 -24.29
C VAL A 357 -20.28 1.40 -25.73
N LYS A 358 -19.24 2.22 -25.92
CA LYS A 358 -18.62 2.43 -27.24
C LYS A 358 -17.99 1.16 -27.78
N ILE A 359 -17.23 0.44 -26.94
CA ILE A 359 -16.59 -0.83 -27.30
C ILE A 359 -17.67 -1.86 -27.68
N ALA A 360 -18.69 -2.05 -26.84
CA ALA A 360 -19.78 -2.98 -27.09
C ALA A 360 -20.49 -2.69 -28.42
N LYS A 361 -20.78 -1.42 -28.72
CA LYS A 361 -21.40 -1.01 -29.99
C LYS A 361 -20.49 -1.29 -31.19
N ALA A 362 -19.20 -0.98 -31.08
CA ALA A 362 -18.23 -1.22 -32.15
C ALA A 362 -18.11 -2.72 -32.46
N ILE A 363 -17.98 -3.56 -31.43
CA ILE A 363 -17.96 -5.02 -31.58
C ILE A 363 -19.26 -5.55 -32.19
N ALA A 364 -20.42 -5.07 -31.74
CA ALA A 364 -21.71 -5.46 -32.31
C ALA A 364 -21.86 -5.11 -33.81
N SER A 365 -21.19 -4.06 -34.27
CA SER A 365 -21.13 -3.71 -35.70
C SER A 365 -20.05 -4.46 -36.50
N GLY A 366 -19.28 -5.34 -35.88
CA GLY A 366 -18.15 -6.04 -36.52
C GLY A 366 -16.93 -5.15 -36.76
N ALA A 367 -16.82 -4.02 -36.05
CA ALA A 367 -15.70 -3.10 -36.21
C ALA A 367 -14.43 -3.63 -35.53
N ARG A 368 -13.28 -3.26 -36.10
CA ARG A 368 -11.97 -3.36 -35.45
C ARG A 368 -11.79 -2.15 -34.53
N ILE A 369 -11.33 -2.39 -33.30
CA ILE A 369 -11.03 -1.32 -32.34
C ILE A 369 -9.52 -1.29 -32.13
N GLU A 370 -8.95 -0.09 -32.14
CA GLU A 370 -7.52 0.13 -31.95
C GLU A 370 -7.32 0.99 -30.70
N TYR A 371 -6.32 0.63 -29.90
CA TYR A 371 -5.85 1.41 -28.76
C TYR A 371 -4.44 1.92 -29.05
N SER A 372 -4.28 3.24 -29.07
CA SER A 372 -2.99 3.92 -29.20
C SER A 372 -2.47 4.30 -27.83
N SER A 373 -1.21 4.00 -27.56
CA SER A 373 -0.54 4.42 -26.31
C SER A 373 0.01 5.85 -26.38
N GLY A 374 -0.01 6.47 -27.56
CA GLY A 374 0.67 7.75 -27.81
C GLY A 374 2.19 7.62 -27.98
N SER A 375 2.71 6.40 -28.12
CA SER A 375 4.12 6.14 -28.42
C SER A 375 4.54 6.87 -29.70
N TYR A 376 5.74 7.47 -29.67
CA TYR A 376 6.38 8.11 -30.83
C TYR A 376 6.48 7.19 -32.05
N TRP A 377 6.66 5.89 -31.82
CA TRP A 377 6.86 4.90 -32.88
C TRP A 377 5.58 4.49 -33.60
N GLU A 378 4.41 4.57 -32.96
CA GLU A 378 3.13 4.14 -33.54
C GLU A 378 2.82 4.78 -34.91
N PRO A 379 2.92 6.12 -35.08
CA PRO A 379 2.69 6.74 -36.39
C PRO A 379 3.80 6.45 -37.41
N ILE A 380 5.01 6.10 -36.98
CA ILE A 380 6.18 5.87 -37.87
C ILE A 380 6.19 4.44 -38.40
N ALA A 381 6.00 3.47 -37.51
CA ALA A 381 6.01 2.05 -37.83
C ALA A 381 4.62 1.51 -38.22
N SER A 382 3.58 2.36 -38.20
CA SER A 382 2.21 2.01 -38.56
C SER A 382 1.65 0.85 -37.73
N TYR A 383 1.73 0.98 -36.41
CA TYR A 383 1.12 0.06 -35.44
C TYR A 383 0.35 0.83 -34.35
N CYS A 384 -0.45 0.11 -33.56
CA CYS A 384 -1.10 0.62 -32.36
C CYS A 384 -0.74 -0.31 -31.20
N ARG A 385 -0.78 0.17 -29.95
CA ARG A 385 -0.44 -0.64 -28.76
C ARG A 385 -1.27 -1.92 -28.67
N ALA A 386 -2.57 -1.85 -28.95
CA ALA A 386 -3.41 -3.03 -28.99
C ALA A 386 -4.56 -2.92 -30.00
N VAL A 387 -5.02 -4.07 -30.48
CA VAL A 387 -6.17 -4.19 -31.37
C VAL A 387 -7.15 -5.21 -30.81
N ARG A 388 -8.45 -4.89 -30.87
CA ARG A 388 -9.54 -5.85 -30.61
C ARG A 388 -10.32 -6.14 -31.89
N THR A 389 -10.50 -7.43 -32.17
CA THR A 389 -11.40 -7.93 -33.22
C THR A 389 -12.25 -9.05 -32.64
N GLY A 390 -13.55 -8.81 -32.48
CA GLY A 390 -14.45 -9.72 -31.78
C GLY A 390 -14.00 -9.93 -30.32
N ASN A 391 -13.69 -11.17 -29.98
CA ASN A 391 -13.26 -11.56 -28.63
C ASN A 391 -11.74 -11.61 -28.46
N THR A 392 -10.95 -11.38 -29.51
CA THR A 392 -9.50 -11.44 -29.42
C THR A 392 -8.92 -10.04 -29.29
N ILE A 393 -8.07 -9.84 -28.29
CA ILE A 393 -7.21 -8.67 -28.12
C ILE A 393 -5.77 -9.09 -28.39
N ARG A 394 -5.07 -8.34 -29.23
CA ARG A 394 -3.62 -8.51 -29.47
C ARG A 394 -2.91 -7.25 -29.05
N VAL A 395 -1.92 -7.40 -28.18
CA VAL A 395 -1.06 -6.32 -27.69
C VAL A 395 0.29 -6.46 -28.35
N SER A 396 0.77 -5.38 -28.99
CA SER A 396 2.09 -5.35 -29.63
C SER A 396 3.21 -5.53 -28.60
N GLY A 397 4.39 -5.90 -29.08
CA GLY A 397 5.62 -5.95 -28.29
C GLY A 397 5.79 -4.69 -27.42
N THR A 398 5.91 -4.91 -26.11
CA THR A 398 5.87 -3.88 -25.09
C THR A 398 7.14 -3.94 -24.26
N THR A 399 7.89 -2.84 -24.24
CA THR A 399 9.04 -2.61 -23.34
C THR A 399 8.66 -1.65 -22.22
N ALA A 400 9.52 -1.54 -21.20
CA ALA A 400 9.30 -0.74 -19.98
C ALA A 400 9.46 0.79 -20.20
N ASN A 401 8.85 1.31 -21.26
CA ASN A 401 8.90 2.72 -21.62
C ASN A 401 8.37 3.61 -20.49
N SER A 402 9.04 4.73 -20.27
CA SER A 402 8.64 5.68 -19.24
C SER A 402 7.74 6.80 -19.79
N PRO A 403 6.71 7.21 -19.03
CA PRO A 403 5.95 8.44 -19.30
C PRO A 403 6.75 9.73 -19.03
N VAL A 404 7.90 9.63 -18.37
CA VAL A 404 8.75 10.73 -17.94
C VAL A 404 10.08 10.65 -18.69
N SER A 405 10.40 11.68 -19.47
CA SER A 405 11.58 11.70 -20.35
C SER A 405 12.94 11.60 -19.62
N SER A 406 13.01 11.97 -18.34
CA SER A 406 14.21 11.86 -17.52
C SER A 406 14.47 10.43 -16.99
N ILE A 407 13.53 9.50 -17.21
CA ILE A 407 13.62 8.10 -16.80
C ILE A 407 13.69 7.26 -18.09
N PRO A 408 14.84 6.65 -18.44
CA PRO A 408 14.96 5.89 -19.69
C PRO A 408 14.05 4.65 -19.73
N ALA A 409 14.05 3.86 -18.66
CA ALA A 409 13.21 2.68 -18.51
C ALA A 409 12.68 2.58 -17.08
N ILE A 410 11.38 2.28 -16.95
CA ILE A 410 10.78 1.97 -15.65
C ILE A 410 11.38 0.65 -15.15
N GLY A 411 11.83 0.62 -13.90
CA GLY A 411 12.56 -0.51 -13.34
C GLY A 411 14.07 -0.50 -13.62
N GLY A 412 14.58 0.55 -14.29
CA GLY A 412 16.01 0.79 -14.48
C GLY A 412 16.73 -0.42 -15.07
N LYS A 413 17.72 -0.97 -14.37
CA LYS A 413 18.53 -2.12 -14.84
C LYS A 413 18.05 -3.48 -14.33
N SER A 414 16.85 -3.56 -13.75
CA SER A 414 16.30 -4.81 -13.24
C SER A 414 15.32 -5.40 -14.26
N ALA A 415 15.67 -6.50 -14.91
CA ALA A 415 14.78 -7.20 -15.85
C ALA A 415 13.47 -7.63 -15.17
N ARG A 416 13.53 -7.99 -13.88
CA ARG A 416 12.35 -8.27 -13.05
C ARG A 416 11.41 -7.07 -12.97
N SER A 417 11.94 -5.89 -12.61
CA SER A 417 11.15 -4.67 -12.47
C SER A 417 10.65 -4.15 -13.81
N GLN A 418 11.46 -4.24 -14.87
CA GLN A 418 11.01 -3.93 -16.22
C GLN A 418 9.85 -4.84 -16.64
N THR A 419 9.90 -6.13 -16.32
CA THR A 419 8.81 -7.08 -16.61
C THR A 419 7.51 -6.70 -15.91
N VAL A 420 7.57 -6.27 -14.65
CA VAL A 420 6.38 -5.76 -13.92
C VAL A 420 5.81 -4.54 -14.64
N ALA A 421 6.65 -3.56 -14.99
CA ALA A 421 6.22 -2.36 -15.70
C ALA A 421 5.60 -2.67 -17.08
N ILE A 422 6.19 -3.62 -17.81
CA ILE A 422 5.67 -4.08 -19.10
C ILE A 422 4.27 -4.69 -18.94
N LEU A 423 4.07 -5.53 -17.92
CA LEU A 423 2.78 -6.17 -17.67
C LEU A 423 1.71 -5.16 -17.22
N ASP A 424 2.08 -4.08 -16.53
CA ASP A 424 1.15 -2.98 -16.25
C ASP A 424 0.72 -2.24 -17.52
N ILE A 425 1.66 -1.98 -18.44
CA ILE A 425 1.37 -1.34 -19.74
C ILE A 425 0.49 -2.25 -20.60
N VAL A 426 0.77 -3.55 -20.61
CA VAL A 426 -0.06 -4.57 -21.27
C VAL A 426 -1.47 -4.58 -20.66
N ALA A 427 -1.58 -4.61 -19.33
CA ALA A 427 -2.87 -4.61 -18.65
C ALA A 427 -3.68 -3.35 -18.98
N ARG A 428 -3.05 -2.16 -19.02
CA ARG A 428 -3.69 -0.92 -19.50
C ARG A 428 -4.26 -1.09 -20.91
N ALA A 429 -3.48 -1.66 -21.82
CA ALA A 429 -3.88 -1.80 -23.21
C ALA A 429 -5.06 -2.76 -23.38
N ILE A 430 -5.09 -3.85 -22.62
CA ILE A 430 -6.21 -4.80 -22.60
C ILE A 430 -7.45 -4.14 -21.98
N LYS A 431 -7.29 -3.45 -20.84
CA LYS A 431 -8.35 -2.71 -20.14
C LYS A 431 -8.99 -1.64 -21.02
N ALA A 432 -8.19 -0.88 -21.76
CA ALA A 432 -8.68 0.12 -22.70
C ALA A 432 -9.54 -0.48 -23.84
N LEU A 433 -9.46 -1.78 -24.08
CA LEU A 433 -10.25 -2.52 -25.06
C LEU A 433 -11.33 -3.39 -24.41
N GLY A 434 -11.62 -3.21 -23.12
CA GLY A 434 -12.71 -3.86 -22.40
C GLY A 434 -12.43 -5.32 -22.04
N GLY A 435 -11.18 -5.65 -21.73
CA GLY A 435 -10.77 -6.92 -21.12
C GLY A 435 -9.93 -6.72 -19.86
N ASP A 436 -9.41 -7.81 -19.32
CA ASP A 436 -8.56 -7.82 -18.13
C ASP A 436 -7.31 -8.69 -18.34
N LEU A 437 -6.31 -8.56 -17.46
CA LEU A 437 -5.12 -9.43 -17.50
C LEU A 437 -5.47 -10.92 -17.33
N SER A 438 -6.59 -11.25 -16.68
CA SER A 438 -7.14 -12.60 -16.65
C SER A 438 -7.60 -13.11 -18.02
N ASP A 439 -7.83 -12.26 -19.02
CA ASP A 439 -8.17 -12.69 -20.38
C ASP A 439 -6.97 -13.22 -21.18
N VAL A 440 -5.75 -13.07 -20.67
CA VAL A 440 -4.53 -13.45 -21.39
C VAL A 440 -4.43 -14.97 -21.56
N VAL A 441 -4.33 -15.41 -22.82
CA VAL A 441 -4.15 -16.82 -23.17
C VAL A 441 -2.72 -17.15 -23.59
N GLN A 442 -1.98 -16.15 -24.08
CA GLN A 442 -0.62 -16.34 -24.57
C GLN A 442 0.28 -15.14 -24.30
N THR A 443 1.53 -15.42 -23.92
CA THR A 443 2.62 -14.45 -23.84
C THR A 443 3.83 -14.91 -24.64
N ARG A 444 4.46 -13.99 -25.36
CA ARG A 444 5.76 -14.15 -26.02
C ARG A 444 6.71 -13.13 -25.42
N ILE A 445 7.79 -13.60 -24.82
CA ILE A 445 8.75 -12.78 -24.08
C ILE A 445 10.10 -12.87 -24.77
N PHE A 446 10.63 -11.72 -25.16
CA PHE A 446 11.94 -11.56 -25.77
C PHE A 446 12.89 -10.92 -24.76
N LEU A 447 14.04 -11.54 -24.54
CA LEU A 447 15.03 -11.10 -23.57
C LEU A 447 16.29 -10.58 -24.24
N GLN A 448 16.90 -9.60 -23.57
CA GLN A 448 18.24 -9.13 -23.89
C GLN A 448 19.32 -10.14 -23.47
N ASN A 449 19.21 -10.69 -22.26
CA ASN A 449 20.23 -11.59 -21.68
C ASN A 449 19.64 -12.93 -21.22
N GLU A 450 20.44 -13.99 -21.29
CA GLU A 450 20.06 -15.32 -20.82
C GLU A 450 19.98 -15.40 -19.28
N GLU A 451 20.82 -14.64 -18.57
CA GLU A 451 20.81 -14.61 -17.10
C GLU A 451 19.51 -14.05 -16.49
N ASP A 452 18.74 -13.28 -17.27
CA ASP A 452 17.49 -12.67 -16.83
C ASP A 452 16.29 -13.64 -16.88
N VAL A 453 16.46 -14.84 -17.45
CA VAL A 453 15.38 -15.82 -17.68
C VAL A 453 14.58 -16.13 -16.41
N GLU A 454 15.26 -16.42 -15.30
CA GLU A 454 14.59 -16.79 -14.06
C GLU A 454 13.83 -15.61 -13.46
N VAL A 455 14.46 -14.44 -13.37
CA VAL A 455 13.86 -13.27 -12.71
C VAL A 455 12.67 -12.71 -13.50
N VAL A 456 12.72 -12.76 -14.83
CA VAL A 456 11.59 -12.40 -15.70
C VAL A 456 10.46 -13.43 -15.56
N SER A 457 10.79 -14.72 -15.53
CA SER A 457 9.79 -15.79 -15.33
C SER A 457 9.07 -15.66 -13.98
N LEU A 458 9.78 -15.26 -12.92
CA LEU A 458 9.20 -15.01 -11.60
C LEU A 458 8.26 -13.79 -11.59
N ALA A 459 8.63 -12.70 -12.27
CA ALA A 459 7.76 -11.52 -12.40
C ALA A 459 6.50 -11.83 -13.21
N HIS A 460 6.64 -12.51 -14.35
CA HIS A 460 5.52 -13.00 -15.16
C HIS A 460 4.61 -13.93 -14.36
N GLY A 461 5.18 -14.94 -13.68
CA GLY A 461 4.42 -15.87 -12.86
C GLY A 461 3.68 -15.20 -11.71
N TRP A 462 4.27 -14.18 -11.08
CA TRP A 462 3.60 -13.37 -10.06
C TRP A 462 2.38 -12.66 -10.63
N ALA A 463 2.53 -11.91 -11.74
CA ALA A 463 1.44 -11.12 -12.32
C ALA A 463 0.22 -11.98 -12.67
N PHE A 464 0.42 -13.14 -13.32
CA PHE A 464 -0.68 -14.02 -13.71
C PHE A 464 -1.24 -14.86 -12.56
N LYS A 465 -0.43 -15.18 -11.54
CA LYS A 465 -0.94 -15.81 -10.31
C LYS A 465 -1.89 -14.88 -9.56
N CYS A 466 -1.62 -13.57 -9.55
CA CYS A 466 -2.50 -12.57 -8.93
C CYS A 466 -3.90 -12.52 -9.54
N VAL A 467 -4.04 -12.87 -10.83
CA VAL A 467 -5.32 -12.94 -11.55
C VAL A 467 -5.81 -14.38 -11.78
N GLY A 468 -5.15 -15.37 -11.17
CA GLY A 468 -5.63 -16.76 -11.12
C GLY A 468 -5.41 -17.62 -12.38
N ILE A 469 -4.65 -17.14 -13.37
CA ILE A 469 -4.47 -17.83 -14.66
C ILE A 469 -3.03 -18.29 -14.93
N ARG A 470 -2.84 -19.10 -15.97
CA ARG A 470 -1.52 -19.54 -16.48
C ARG A 470 -1.53 -19.51 -18.01
N PRO A 471 -1.10 -18.39 -18.63
CA PRO A 471 -1.03 -18.30 -20.09
C PRO A 471 -0.05 -19.32 -20.69
N SER A 472 -0.28 -19.69 -21.94
CA SER A 472 0.76 -20.31 -22.77
C SER A 472 1.93 -19.34 -22.91
N ASN A 473 3.14 -19.76 -22.59
CA ASN A 473 4.30 -18.87 -22.53
C ASN A 473 5.42 -19.37 -23.44
N THR A 474 5.98 -18.44 -24.21
CA THR A 474 7.23 -18.63 -24.95
C THR A 474 8.23 -17.58 -24.47
N LEU A 475 9.44 -18.01 -24.12
CA LEU A 475 10.53 -17.16 -23.67
C LEU A 475 11.76 -17.40 -24.55
N VAL A 476 12.32 -16.34 -25.14
CA VAL A 476 13.46 -16.43 -26.09
C VAL A 476 14.46 -15.32 -25.82
N VAL A 477 15.75 -15.63 -25.93
CA VAL A 477 16.84 -14.65 -25.95
C VAL A 477 17.12 -14.27 -27.40
N SER A 478 16.84 -13.03 -27.79
CA SER A 478 17.00 -12.55 -29.17
C SER A 478 17.63 -11.17 -29.29
N GLY A 479 17.85 -10.49 -28.16
CA GLY A 479 18.09 -9.05 -28.13
C GLY A 479 16.78 -8.26 -28.24
N VAL A 480 16.74 -7.10 -27.59
CA VAL A 480 15.63 -6.14 -27.58
C VAL A 480 16.15 -4.80 -28.12
N ILE A 481 15.29 -4.03 -28.78
CA ILE A 481 15.67 -2.72 -29.34
C ILE A 481 15.73 -1.69 -28.21
N GLY A 482 16.89 -1.04 -28.07
CA GLY A 482 17.16 0.00 -27.06
C GLY A 482 18.07 -0.51 -25.95
N ASP A 483 19.16 0.22 -25.67
CA ASP A 483 20.20 -0.20 -24.72
C ASP A 483 19.70 -0.24 -23.26
N GLU A 484 18.59 0.44 -22.98
CA GLU A 484 17.95 0.50 -21.69
C GLU A 484 16.98 -0.66 -21.41
N PHE A 485 16.51 -1.38 -22.44
CA PHE A 485 15.48 -2.41 -22.29
C PHE A 485 16.06 -3.82 -22.20
N LEU A 486 15.53 -4.59 -21.25
CA LEU A 486 15.98 -5.95 -20.94
C LEU A 486 14.97 -7.02 -21.32
N ALA A 487 13.71 -6.61 -21.49
CA ALA A 487 12.62 -7.49 -21.90
C ALA A 487 11.63 -6.76 -22.80
N GLU A 488 11.02 -7.51 -23.71
CA GLU A 488 9.87 -7.09 -24.49
C GLU A 488 8.81 -8.20 -24.45
N ILE A 489 7.54 -7.85 -24.22
CA ILE A 489 6.45 -8.83 -24.11
C ILE A 489 5.35 -8.49 -25.11
N GLU A 490 4.97 -9.50 -25.89
CA GLU A 490 3.79 -9.50 -26.75
C GLU A 490 2.73 -10.42 -26.13
N VAL A 491 1.46 -10.01 -26.22
CA VAL A 491 0.35 -10.69 -25.53
C VAL A 491 -0.85 -10.88 -26.44
N GLU A 492 -1.48 -12.06 -26.36
CA GLU A 492 -2.81 -12.32 -26.90
C GLU A 492 -3.76 -12.67 -25.76
N ALA A 493 -4.94 -12.04 -25.77
CA ALA A 493 -6.01 -12.25 -24.82
C ALA A 493 -7.31 -12.63 -25.54
N GLU A 494 -8.09 -13.52 -24.92
CA GLU A 494 -9.37 -13.99 -25.43
C GLU A 494 -10.47 -13.82 -24.38
N LEU A 495 -11.47 -13.01 -24.73
CA LEU A 495 -12.61 -12.70 -23.89
C LEU A 495 -13.68 -13.78 -23.96
N GLY A 496 -14.39 -13.97 -22.84
CA GLY A 496 -15.64 -14.73 -22.80
C GLY A 496 -15.52 -16.19 -22.36
N TYR A 497 -14.36 -16.62 -21.87
CA TYR A 497 -14.28 -17.88 -21.12
C TYR A 497 -14.95 -17.73 -19.74
N ARG A 498 -15.43 -18.84 -19.16
CA ARG A 498 -16.20 -18.83 -17.90
C ARG A 498 -15.43 -19.36 -16.70
N GLU A 499 -14.56 -20.33 -16.93
CA GLU A 499 -13.78 -20.99 -15.88
C GLU A 499 -12.44 -21.47 -16.42
N VAL A 500 -11.47 -21.61 -15.51
CA VAL A 500 -10.15 -22.18 -15.80
C VAL A 500 -10.14 -23.64 -15.36
N VAL A 501 -10.06 -24.57 -16.31
CA VAL A 501 -9.90 -26.00 -16.04
C VAL A 501 -8.42 -26.38 -16.14
N ARG A 502 -7.89 -27.04 -15.11
CA ARG A 502 -6.50 -27.54 -15.08
C ARG A 502 -6.52 -29.07 -15.15
N ILE A 503 -5.87 -29.63 -16.16
CA ILE A 503 -5.75 -31.07 -16.39
C ILE A 503 -4.58 -31.69 -15.64
#